data_AF-A0A8S4GKE7-F1
#
_entry.id   AF-A0A8S4GKE7-F1
#
_cell.length_a   1.000
_cell.length_b   1.000
_cell.length_c   1.000
_cell.angle_alpha   90.00
_cell.angle_beta   90.00
_cell.angle_gamma   90.00
#
_symmetry.space_group_name_H-M   'P 1'
#
loop_
_entity.id
_entity.type
_entity.pdbx_description
1 polymer ?
#
loop_
_entity_poly.entity_id
_entity_poly.type
_entity_poly.pdbx_seq_one_letter_code
_entity_poly.pdbx_strand_id
1 'polypeptide(L)'
;MLASAVRRLAGSSALLARPFSAVPAERYVEELFVGTDAKSTIIVQPRERTYGPHETLDPKEVCGADREAESMHVDHVAVVRRPFLCDGETPPSLYSAMRQVKPGHMAVDSAVCRPENQICLDVYERTAAGRFSLIDAARPLFSYFKERGIQTHLTPNVADFKAPTHDARQSTNHVLMMSPTAFTFNAEAAEDNSFMHDKVGGQLCTIEVRGKVLREYANYIHELTHNAGVDVHLFEYSTGMNTPDAVFPNNWFSTHAAEEAGGSTKERTLVLYPMKCPNRQAERRKDVIDHLLHVGKYTHVLDLSGEHAHHRYFEGTGSLVLDRPRGVAYVAISERSHEDIARRWAAQLGYHDVVLFHSTDQDGNPVYHTNVMMAVGTGVAVVCSESVADTAERENLLNHLGRHHEIVDITREQMNHLCGNVLELRNRDDLPIMAMSTQAYNAFTEEQRAAILRHTAAIHHSPVDTLEWIGGGGVRCTLGEIMMP
;
A
#
# COMPACT_ATOMS: atom_id res chain seq x y z
N MET A 1 44.39 21.92 43.00
CA MET A 1 43.49 22.78 42.21
C MET A 1 42.22 22.02 41.86
N LEU A 2 41.32 21.84 42.83
CA LEU A 2 39.95 21.33 42.62
C LEU A 2 39.03 21.64 43.83
N ALA A 3 39.60 22.06 44.96
CA ALA A 3 38.85 22.53 46.12
C ALA A 3 38.54 24.06 46.13
N SER A 4 39.03 24.84 45.16
CA SER A 4 38.82 26.31 45.13
C SER A 4 37.74 26.78 44.13
N ALA A 5 37.11 25.88 43.38
CA ALA A 5 36.05 26.22 42.42
C ALA A 5 34.64 26.19 43.04
N VAL A 6 34.45 25.49 44.17
CA VAL A 6 33.12 25.31 44.80
C VAL A 6 32.71 26.50 45.69
N ARG A 7 33.58 27.49 45.91
CA ARG A 7 33.30 28.65 46.79
C ARG A 7 33.02 29.98 46.06
N ARG A 8 32.72 29.98 44.76
CA ARG A 8 32.45 31.22 43.99
C ARG A 8 31.09 31.28 43.28
N LEU A 9 30.08 30.56 43.75
CA LEU A 9 28.69 30.75 43.29
C LEU A 9 27.67 30.79 44.45
N ALA A 10 28.14 31.01 45.68
CA ALA A 10 27.27 31.29 46.82
C ALA A 10 27.40 32.78 47.18
N GLY A 11 26.62 33.64 46.52
CA GLY A 11 26.48 35.04 46.92
C GLY A 11 25.90 35.93 45.84
N SER A 12 24.75 36.55 46.16
CA SER A 12 24.00 37.57 45.39
C SER A 12 23.16 37.00 44.24
N SER A 13 21.86 37.22 44.11
CA SER A 13 20.93 38.12 44.80
C SER A 13 19.50 37.65 44.54
N ALA A 14 18.60 38.05 45.44
CA ALA A 14 17.17 37.84 45.37
C ALA A 14 16.57 38.20 44.00
N LEU A 15 15.94 37.21 43.36
CA LEU A 15 14.82 37.44 42.46
C LEU A 15 13.55 37.13 43.24
N LEU A 16 12.88 38.23 43.57
CA LEU A 16 11.57 38.39 44.19
C LEU A 16 10.61 37.21 43.98
N ALA A 17 9.97 36.83 45.08
CA ALA A 17 8.74 36.07 45.08
C ALA A 17 7.71 36.67 44.11
N ARG A 18 7.16 35.83 43.23
CA ARG A 18 5.77 35.93 42.82
C ARG A 18 5.03 34.72 43.39
N PRO A 19 4.04 34.90 44.28
CA PRO A 19 3.08 33.84 44.51
C PRO A 19 2.16 33.83 43.29
N PHE A 20 2.34 32.88 42.38
CA PHE A 20 1.26 32.51 41.48
C PHE A 20 0.45 31.43 42.18
N SER A 21 -0.53 31.83 42.98
CA SER A 21 -1.72 31.01 43.14
C SER A 21 -2.72 31.42 42.07
N ALA A 22 -3.15 30.44 41.28
CA ALA A 22 -4.49 30.25 40.73
C ALA A 22 -4.48 29.85 39.25
N VAL A 23 -5.08 28.67 39.04
CA VAL A 23 -5.34 27.91 37.81
C VAL A 23 -4.12 27.12 37.30
N PRO A 24 -4.13 25.77 37.31
CA PRO A 24 -3.17 25.05 36.49
C PRO A 24 -3.47 25.40 35.04
N ALA A 25 -2.52 26.03 34.35
CA ALA A 25 -2.55 26.07 32.90
C ALA A 25 -2.66 24.63 32.41
N GLU A 26 -3.60 24.36 31.51
CA GLU A 26 -3.86 23.02 30.97
C GLU A 26 -2.54 22.36 30.55
N ARG A 27 -2.31 21.12 31.01
CA ARG A 27 -1.02 20.43 30.82
C ARG A 27 -0.81 19.98 29.37
N TYR A 28 -1.90 19.86 28.63
CA TYR A 28 -1.92 19.46 27.23
C TYR A 28 -2.35 20.64 26.35
N VAL A 29 -1.87 20.67 25.11
CA VAL A 29 -2.19 21.72 24.12
C VAL A 29 -3.35 21.32 23.21
N GLU A 30 -3.51 20.04 22.94
CA GLU A 30 -4.48 19.53 21.97
C GLU A 30 -5.03 18.19 22.44
N GLU A 31 -6.30 17.93 22.11
CA GLU A 31 -7.02 16.75 22.51
C GLU A 31 -7.89 16.22 21.36
N LEU A 32 -7.98 14.90 21.24
CA LEU A 32 -8.74 14.24 20.19
C LEU A 32 -9.51 13.08 20.78
N PHE A 33 -10.83 13.16 20.71
CA PHE A 33 -11.70 12.06 21.10
C PHE A 33 -11.69 10.98 20.03
N VAL A 34 -11.47 9.74 20.45
CA VAL A 34 -11.42 8.59 19.55
C VAL A 34 -12.26 7.46 20.16
N GLY A 35 -13.31 7.03 19.45
CA GLY A 35 -14.16 5.95 19.91
C GLY A 35 -15.50 5.82 19.18
N THR A 36 -16.21 4.73 19.51
CA THR A 36 -17.57 4.39 19.11
C THR A 36 -18.41 4.20 20.39
N ASP A 37 -19.05 5.28 20.84
CA ASP A 37 -20.13 5.40 21.84
C ASP A 37 -20.09 4.67 23.21
N ALA A 38 -19.12 3.81 23.54
CA ALA A 38 -19.16 3.03 24.81
C ALA A 38 -17.88 3.04 25.68
N LYS A 39 -16.73 3.50 25.16
CA LYS A 39 -15.48 3.69 25.93
C LYS A 39 -14.70 4.84 25.32
N SER A 40 -14.98 6.08 25.74
CA SER A 40 -14.32 7.23 25.13
C SER A 40 -12.83 7.25 25.53
N THR A 41 -11.94 7.19 24.53
CA THR A 41 -10.53 7.50 24.70
C THR A 41 -10.34 8.96 24.30
N ILE A 42 -9.57 9.70 25.09
CA ILE A 42 -9.00 10.98 24.67
C ILE A 42 -7.51 10.81 24.38
N ILE A 43 -7.07 11.22 23.20
CA ILE A 43 -5.66 11.32 22.84
C ILE A 43 -5.23 12.76 23.10
N VAL A 44 -4.16 12.97 23.87
CA VAL A 44 -3.71 14.30 24.27
C VAL A 44 -2.25 14.54 23.92
N GLN A 45 -1.94 15.75 23.45
CA GLN A 45 -0.56 16.16 23.17
C GLN A 45 -0.07 17.13 24.26
N PRO A 46 1.03 16.81 24.99
CA PRO A 46 1.49 17.65 26.09
C PRO A 46 2.07 18.97 25.57
N ARG A 47 1.94 20.05 26.37
CA ARG A 47 2.53 21.36 26.00
C ARG A 47 4.05 21.32 25.94
N GLU A 48 4.65 20.56 26.86
CA GLU A 48 6.10 20.37 26.96
C GLU A 48 6.41 18.88 26.85
N ARG A 49 7.51 18.56 26.16
CA ARG A 49 7.96 17.18 26.03
C ARG A 49 8.41 16.66 27.40
N THR A 50 7.73 15.63 27.89
CA THR A 50 8.21 14.84 29.03
C THR A 50 9.11 13.71 28.52
N TYR A 51 10.18 13.42 29.27
CA TYR A 51 11.10 12.34 28.91
C TYR A 51 10.56 10.94 29.24
N GLY A 52 9.51 10.84 30.06
CA GLY A 52 8.90 9.58 30.49
C GLY A 52 7.40 9.69 30.76
N PRO A 53 6.70 8.54 30.91
CA PRO A 53 5.33 8.53 31.39
C PRO A 53 5.29 8.97 32.85
N HIS A 54 4.16 9.57 33.26
CA HIS A 54 3.82 9.69 34.66
C HIS A 54 3.12 8.40 35.14
N GLU A 55 3.24 8.04 36.41
CA GLU A 55 2.55 6.87 36.97
C GLU A 55 1.04 7.09 37.05
N THR A 56 0.63 8.33 37.40
CA THR A 56 -0.77 8.74 37.43
C THR A 56 -0.96 10.10 36.79
N LEU A 57 -2.15 10.33 36.24
CA LEU A 57 -2.60 11.64 35.74
C LEU A 57 -3.84 12.09 36.52
N ASP A 58 -3.90 13.39 36.78
CA ASP A 58 -5.10 14.02 37.33
C ASP A 58 -6.07 14.36 36.18
N PRO A 59 -7.36 14.00 36.24
CA PRO A 59 -8.33 14.32 35.19
C PRO A 59 -8.36 15.80 34.82
N LYS A 60 -8.15 16.69 35.79
CA LYS A 60 -8.16 18.15 35.60
C LYS A 60 -6.96 18.65 34.78
N GLU A 61 -5.90 17.86 34.71
CA GLU A 61 -4.71 18.19 33.92
C GLU A 61 -4.86 17.74 32.47
N VAL A 62 -5.68 16.70 32.22
CA VAL A 62 -5.85 16.04 30.92
C VAL A 62 -6.93 16.71 30.07
N CYS A 63 -8.07 17.03 30.66
CA CYS A 63 -9.18 17.71 29.98
C CYS A 63 -9.22 19.15 30.48
N GLY A 64 -9.29 20.12 29.57
CA GLY A 64 -9.30 21.55 29.91
C GLY A 64 -10.35 21.91 30.98
N ALA A 65 -10.09 22.97 31.75
CA ALA A 65 -10.92 23.32 32.92
C ALA A 65 -12.42 23.53 32.57
N ASP A 66 -12.70 23.96 31.34
CA ASP A 66 -14.06 24.19 30.81
C ASP A 66 -14.76 22.90 30.34
N ARG A 67 -14.07 21.75 30.32
CA ARG A 67 -14.55 20.43 29.85
C ARG A 67 -14.52 19.33 30.92
N GLU A 68 -14.43 19.71 32.21
CA GLU A 68 -14.41 18.77 33.35
C GLU A 68 -15.56 17.74 33.32
N ALA A 69 -16.76 18.15 32.87
CA ALA A 69 -17.93 17.28 32.76
C ALA A 69 -17.77 16.18 31.67
N GLU A 70 -17.06 16.47 30.57
CA GLU A 70 -16.79 15.50 29.50
C GLU A 70 -15.75 14.47 29.94
N SER A 71 -14.79 14.89 30.78
CA SER A 71 -13.78 14.00 31.35
C SER A 71 -14.37 12.87 32.20
N MET A 72 -15.53 13.08 32.84
CA MET A 72 -16.17 12.08 33.72
C MET A 72 -16.59 10.81 32.99
N HIS A 73 -16.70 10.86 31.66
CA HIS A 73 -17.09 9.74 30.79
C HIS A 73 -15.92 9.15 29.98
N VAL A 74 -14.69 9.61 30.24
CA VAL A 74 -13.45 9.12 29.62
C VAL A 74 -12.87 7.99 30.46
N ASP A 75 -12.82 6.79 29.90
CA ASP A 75 -12.24 5.62 30.57
C ASP A 75 -10.72 5.54 30.34
N HIS A 76 -10.24 6.10 29.23
CA HIS A 76 -8.85 5.97 28.80
C HIS A 76 -8.26 7.29 28.33
N VAL A 77 -7.01 7.52 28.68
CA VAL A 77 -6.21 8.65 28.18
C VAL A 77 -4.99 8.08 27.47
N ALA A 78 -4.70 8.56 26.27
CA ALA A 78 -3.49 8.23 25.53
C ALA A 78 -2.66 9.50 25.33
N VAL A 79 -1.50 9.57 25.96
CA VAL A 79 -0.59 10.72 25.86
C VAL A 79 0.37 10.52 24.70
N VAL A 80 0.37 11.46 23.76
CA VAL A 80 1.21 11.44 22.56
C VAL A 80 2.67 11.61 22.92
N ARG A 81 3.51 10.76 22.31
CA ARG A 81 4.96 10.81 22.40
C ARG A 81 5.58 10.75 21.01
N ARG A 82 6.54 11.65 20.80
CA ARG A 82 7.36 11.71 19.59
C ARG A 82 8.81 11.38 19.99
N PRO A 83 9.17 10.09 20.07
CA PRO A 83 10.47 9.68 20.59
C PRO A 83 11.65 10.22 19.77
N PHE A 84 11.43 10.52 18.49
CA PHE A 84 12.46 10.94 17.54
C PHE A 84 12.49 12.45 17.25
N LEU A 85 11.72 13.26 17.97
CA LEU A 85 11.82 14.72 17.91
C LEU A 85 13.13 15.18 18.58
N CYS A 86 13.80 16.22 18.09
CA CYS A 86 14.98 16.76 18.78
C CYS A 86 14.59 17.50 20.07
N ASP A 87 15.54 17.67 20.99
CA ASP A 87 15.32 18.54 22.15
C ASP A 87 15.17 20.00 21.71
N GLY A 88 14.21 20.71 22.30
CA GLY A 88 13.86 22.10 21.94
C GLY A 88 13.01 22.26 20.67
N GLU A 89 12.77 21.20 19.88
CA GLU A 89 11.83 21.27 18.77
C GLU A 89 10.38 21.27 19.25
N THR A 90 9.55 22.10 18.62
CA THR A 90 8.12 22.10 18.88
C THR A 90 7.46 20.96 18.10
N PRO A 91 6.73 20.05 18.76
CA PRO A 91 6.06 18.97 18.05
C PRO A 91 5.01 19.54 17.08
N PRO A 92 4.82 18.92 15.89
CA PRO A 92 3.70 19.24 15.02
C PRO A 92 2.37 19.08 15.74
N SER A 93 1.35 19.82 15.31
CA SER A 93 -0.01 19.68 15.82
C SER A 93 -0.50 18.22 15.71
N LEU A 94 -1.20 17.75 16.73
CA LEU A 94 -1.96 16.53 16.74
C LEU A 94 -2.98 16.53 15.60
N TYR A 95 -3.65 17.66 15.35
CA TYR A 95 -4.66 17.79 14.29
C TYR A 95 -4.08 17.78 12.87
N SER A 96 -2.81 18.17 12.71
CA SER A 96 -2.12 17.98 11.42
C SER A 96 -1.68 16.54 11.22
N ALA A 97 -1.39 15.81 12.31
CA ALA A 97 -0.98 14.41 12.24
C ALA A 97 -2.15 13.43 12.12
N MET A 98 -3.30 13.73 12.72
CA MET A 98 -4.47 12.85 12.68
C MET A 98 -5.78 13.55 13.01
N ARG A 99 -6.89 13.03 12.49
CA ARG A 99 -8.25 13.52 12.75
C ARG A 99 -9.27 12.40 12.71
N GLN A 100 -10.21 12.38 13.64
CA GLN A 100 -11.38 11.52 13.54
C GLN A 100 -12.33 12.07 12.46
N VAL A 101 -12.59 11.27 11.43
CA VAL A 101 -13.45 11.68 10.31
C VAL A 101 -14.88 11.19 10.42
N LYS A 102 -15.06 10.02 11.06
CA LYS A 102 -16.34 9.50 11.52
C LYS A 102 -16.07 8.54 12.70
N PRO A 103 -17.07 8.17 13.52
CA PRO A 103 -16.86 7.21 14.59
C PRO A 103 -16.15 5.94 14.09
N GLY A 104 -15.08 5.53 14.78
CA GLY A 104 -14.25 4.38 14.39
C GLY A 104 -13.29 4.59 13.21
N HIS A 105 -13.21 5.78 12.59
CA HIS A 105 -12.31 6.03 11.46
C HIS A 105 -11.40 7.24 11.70
N MET A 106 -10.11 7.04 11.47
CA MET A 106 -9.05 8.04 11.66
C MET A 106 -8.34 8.32 10.33
N ALA A 107 -8.30 9.59 9.93
CA ALA A 107 -7.33 10.06 8.95
C ALA A 107 -5.99 10.29 9.66
N VAL A 108 -4.91 9.79 9.09
CA VAL A 108 -3.56 9.92 9.65
C VAL A 108 -2.60 10.37 8.55
N ASP A 109 -1.74 11.33 8.87
CA ASP A 109 -0.70 11.80 7.98
C ASP A 109 0.24 10.62 7.63
N SER A 110 0.43 10.36 6.34
CA SER A 110 1.30 9.28 5.85
C SER A 110 2.74 9.37 6.36
N ALA A 111 3.23 10.57 6.66
CA ALA A 111 4.57 10.79 7.17
C ALA A 111 4.79 10.10 8.53
N VAL A 112 3.74 9.83 9.32
CA VAL A 112 3.80 9.11 10.60
C VAL A 112 4.31 7.67 10.43
N CYS A 113 4.21 7.09 9.22
CA CYS A 113 4.74 5.76 8.93
C CYS A 113 6.27 5.75 8.79
N ARG A 114 6.92 6.91 8.63
CA ARG A 114 8.38 6.98 8.60
C ARG A 114 8.95 6.79 10.01
N PRO A 115 10.01 5.97 10.20
CA PRO A 115 10.56 5.69 11.52
C PRO A 115 10.87 6.95 12.35
N GLU A 116 11.43 7.98 11.72
CA GLU A 116 11.78 9.26 12.34
C GLU A 116 10.58 10.12 12.75
N ASN A 117 9.38 9.83 12.24
CA ASN A 117 8.15 10.56 12.53
C ASN A 117 7.15 9.73 13.35
N GLN A 118 7.54 8.53 13.77
CA GLN A 118 6.67 7.62 14.48
C GLN A 118 6.07 8.28 15.73
N ILE A 119 4.77 8.04 15.93
CA ILE A 119 4.04 8.42 17.13
C ILE A 119 3.85 7.20 18.02
N CYS A 120 4.19 7.36 19.29
CA CYS A 120 3.89 6.41 20.36
C CYS A 120 2.91 7.03 21.36
N LEU A 121 2.23 6.18 22.13
CA LEU A 121 1.23 6.56 23.12
C LEU A 121 1.58 5.96 24.49
N ASP A 122 1.57 6.78 25.53
CA ASP A 122 1.50 6.29 26.91
C ASP A 122 0.01 6.19 27.28
N VAL A 123 -0.46 4.98 27.59
CA VAL A 123 -1.89 4.68 27.75
C VAL A 123 -2.22 4.54 29.24
N TYR A 124 -3.30 5.20 29.63
CA TYR A 124 -3.79 5.25 31.00
C TYR A 124 -5.25 4.81 31.09
N GLU A 125 -5.62 4.21 32.21
CA GLU A 125 -6.98 3.78 32.52
C GLU A 125 -7.53 4.49 33.77
N ARG A 126 -8.82 4.83 33.75
CA ARG A 126 -9.51 5.46 34.88
C ARG A 126 -9.67 4.46 36.03
N THR A 127 -9.14 4.84 37.18
CA THR A 127 -9.26 4.11 38.44
C THR A 127 -10.59 4.40 39.15
N ALA A 128 -10.98 3.56 40.10
CA ALA A 128 -12.15 3.79 40.96
C ALA A 128 -12.06 5.09 41.78
N ALA A 129 -10.86 5.58 42.05
CA ALA A 129 -10.62 6.86 42.71
C ALA A 129 -10.78 8.08 41.77
N GLY A 130 -11.12 7.84 40.50
CA GLY A 130 -11.31 8.87 39.49
C GLY A 130 -10.02 9.41 38.86
N ARG A 131 -8.83 8.96 39.29
CA ARG A 131 -7.53 9.27 38.66
C ARG A 131 -7.24 8.32 37.50
N PHE A 132 -6.30 8.69 36.63
CA PHE A 132 -5.80 7.80 35.58
C PHE A 132 -4.48 7.15 36.00
N SER A 133 -4.32 5.85 35.79
CA SER A 133 -3.09 5.11 36.07
C SER A 133 -2.51 4.54 34.78
N LEU A 134 -1.18 4.61 34.64
CA LEU A 134 -0.47 4.09 33.47
C LEU A 134 -0.67 2.58 33.37
N ILE A 135 -1.09 2.10 32.20
CA ILE A 135 -1.24 0.67 31.91
C ILE A 135 -0.30 0.18 30.81
N ASP A 136 0.12 1.07 29.92
CA ASP A 136 1.08 0.76 28.86
C ASP A 136 1.88 2.01 28.49
N ALA A 137 3.14 1.85 28.11
CA ALA A 137 4.04 2.95 27.76
C ALA A 137 4.67 2.73 26.39
N ALA A 138 4.85 3.83 25.65
CA ALA A 138 5.44 3.85 24.32
C ALA A 138 4.76 2.92 23.30
N ARG A 139 3.44 2.75 23.39
CA ARG A 139 2.63 1.94 22.46
C ARG A 139 2.60 2.56 21.06
N PRO A 140 2.95 1.86 19.97
CA PRO A 140 2.86 2.43 18.62
C PRO A 140 1.41 2.82 18.24
N LEU A 141 1.25 3.98 17.59
CA LEU A 141 -0.06 4.54 17.24
C LEU A 141 -0.97 3.55 16.49
N PHE A 142 -0.48 2.95 15.40
CA PHE A 142 -1.30 2.07 14.57
C PHE A 142 -1.68 0.78 15.28
N SER A 143 -0.79 0.23 16.12
CA SER A 143 -1.12 -0.92 16.98
C SER A 143 -2.24 -0.57 17.96
N TYR A 144 -2.18 0.61 18.58
CA TYR A 144 -3.22 1.09 19.47
C TYR A 144 -4.58 1.26 18.75
N PHE A 145 -4.58 1.86 17.56
CA PHE A 145 -5.79 2.02 16.75
C PHE A 145 -6.42 0.68 16.39
N LYS A 146 -5.62 -0.26 15.91
CA LYS A 146 -6.09 -1.60 15.55
C LYS A 146 -6.74 -2.34 16.71
N GLU A 147 -6.14 -2.30 17.90
CA GLU A 147 -6.69 -2.96 19.11
C GLU A 147 -8.01 -2.38 19.57
N ARG A 148 -8.24 -1.09 19.28
CA ARG A 148 -9.48 -0.38 19.57
C ARG A 148 -10.51 -0.49 18.44
N GLY A 149 -10.22 -1.26 17.38
CA GLY A 149 -11.10 -1.40 16.22
C GLY A 149 -11.23 -0.13 15.40
N ILE A 150 -10.24 0.74 15.44
CA ILE A 150 -10.21 2.01 14.70
C ILE A 150 -9.58 1.77 13.34
N GLN A 151 -10.35 2.04 12.27
CA GLN A 151 -9.85 1.96 10.92
C GLN A 151 -9.03 3.21 10.56
N THR A 152 -7.82 2.99 10.07
CA THR A 152 -6.89 4.05 9.71
C THR A 152 -6.88 4.30 8.21
N HIS A 153 -6.85 5.57 7.82
CA HIS A 153 -6.75 6.03 6.44
C HIS A 153 -5.54 6.94 6.32
N LEU A 154 -4.54 6.52 5.55
CA LEU A 154 -3.37 7.36 5.27
C LEU A 154 -3.74 8.44 4.26
N THR A 155 -3.25 9.65 4.49
CA THR A 155 -3.49 10.79 3.61
C THR A 155 -2.31 11.76 3.68
N PRO A 156 -1.92 12.40 2.56
CA PRO A 156 -0.95 13.49 2.60
C PRO A 156 -1.49 14.78 3.21
N ASN A 157 -2.82 14.89 3.35
CA ASN A 157 -3.47 16.05 3.93
C ASN A 157 -4.65 15.61 4.80
N VAL A 158 -4.44 15.64 6.12
CA VAL A 158 -5.43 15.25 7.12
C VAL A 158 -6.63 16.21 7.15
N ALA A 159 -6.41 17.50 6.89
CA ALA A 159 -7.46 18.52 6.95
C ALA A 159 -8.50 18.34 5.85
N ASP A 160 -8.06 17.99 4.65
CA ASP A 160 -8.94 17.84 3.48
C ASP A 160 -9.45 16.41 3.28
N PHE A 161 -8.96 15.44 4.08
CA PHE A 161 -9.36 14.04 3.94
C PHE A 161 -10.84 13.83 4.25
N LYS A 162 -11.55 13.23 3.29
CA LYS A 162 -12.93 12.79 3.43
C LYS A 162 -12.94 11.28 3.59
N ALA A 163 -13.59 10.80 4.66
CA ALA A 163 -13.77 9.37 4.84
C ALA A 163 -14.52 8.79 3.63
N PRO A 164 -14.06 7.65 3.10
CA PRO A 164 -14.81 6.94 2.07
C PRO A 164 -16.19 6.55 2.59
N THR A 165 -17.22 6.69 1.74
CA THR A 165 -18.62 6.54 2.19
C THR A 165 -19.07 5.10 2.24
N HIS A 166 -18.50 4.19 1.45
CA HIS A 166 -18.68 2.73 1.52
C HIS A 166 -17.71 2.05 0.52
N ASP A 167 -16.40 2.18 0.76
CA ASP A 167 -15.47 1.92 -0.34
C ASP A 167 -14.92 0.50 -0.33
N ALA A 168 -15.02 -0.10 -1.52
CA ALA A 168 -14.17 -1.18 -1.96
C ALA A 168 -12.71 -0.94 -1.57
N ARG A 169 -12.01 -2.01 -1.23
CA ARG A 169 -10.56 -1.94 -1.02
C ARG A 169 -9.85 -1.88 -2.37
N GLN A 170 -8.86 -0.99 -2.50
CA GLN A 170 -7.98 -0.96 -3.66
C GLN A 170 -7.11 -2.22 -3.77
N SER A 171 -6.64 -2.72 -2.63
CA SER A 171 -5.60 -3.74 -2.53
C SER A 171 -5.87 -4.73 -1.39
N THR A 172 -5.08 -5.80 -1.35
CA THR A 172 -5.18 -6.91 -0.40
C THR A 172 -3.84 -7.16 0.32
N ASN A 173 -3.89 -7.85 1.45
CA ASN A 173 -2.71 -8.40 2.12
C ASN A 173 -2.41 -9.86 1.70
N HIS A 174 -3.21 -10.47 0.82
CA HIS A 174 -3.01 -11.86 0.36
C HIS A 174 -2.66 -11.92 -1.13
N VAL A 175 -1.60 -12.64 -1.45
CA VAL A 175 -1.16 -12.85 -2.84
C VAL A 175 -0.87 -14.32 -3.11
N LEU A 176 -1.21 -14.78 -4.31
CA LEU A 176 -0.74 -16.05 -4.86
C LEU A 176 0.54 -15.80 -5.65
N MET A 177 1.54 -16.64 -5.41
CA MET A 177 2.84 -16.60 -6.07
C MET A 177 3.21 -17.99 -6.58
N MET A 178 3.97 -18.03 -7.67
CA MET A 178 4.39 -19.25 -8.33
C MET A 178 5.91 -19.33 -8.29
N SER A 179 6.46 -20.23 -7.48
CA SER A 179 7.90 -20.43 -7.34
C SER A 179 8.53 -20.76 -8.70
N PRO A 180 9.62 -20.08 -9.13
CA PRO A 180 10.22 -20.24 -10.46
C PRO A 180 11.05 -21.55 -10.60
N THR A 181 10.54 -22.67 -10.10
CA THR A 181 11.17 -24.00 -10.07
C THR A 181 11.44 -24.58 -11.46
N ALA A 182 10.71 -24.12 -12.48
CA ALA A 182 10.91 -24.51 -13.87
C ALA A 182 11.07 -23.30 -14.83
N PHE A 183 11.38 -22.12 -14.29
CA PHE A 183 11.57 -20.91 -15.07
C PHE A 183 12.69 -21.06 -16.10
N THR A 184 12.44 -20.51 -17.29
CA THR A 184 13.38 -20.39 -18.40
C THR A 184 12.86 -19.33 -19.38
N PHE A 185 13.70 -18.87 -20.31
CA PHE A 185 13.25 -18.02 -21.41
C PHE A 185 12.12 -18.66 -22.22
N ASN A 186 11.08 -17.89 -22.52
CA ASN A 186 9.92 -18.33 -23.31
C ASN A 186 9.97 -17.74 -24.73
N ALA A 187 10.32 -18.57 -25.71
CA ALA A 187 10.41 -18.13 -27.10
C ALA A 187 9.05 -17.71 -27.71
N GLU A 188 7.93 -18.33 -27.30
CA GLU A 188 6.60 -17.98 -27.81
C GLU A 188 6.14 -16.61 -27.30
N ALA A 189 6.44 -16.29 -26.04
CA ALA A 189 6.05 -15.01 -25.44
C ALA A 189 7.01 -13.87 -25.80
N ALA A 190 8.26 -14.17 -26.18
CA ALA A 190 9.23 -13.17 -26.59
C ALA A 190 8.94 -12.55 -27.97
N GLU A 191 8.02 -13.11 -28.76
CA GLU A 191 7.64 -12.56 -30.07
C GLU A 191 7.00 -11.17 -29.98
N ASP A 192 6.29 -10.88 -28.89
CA ASP A 192 5.58 -9.62 -28.65
C ASP A 192 5.90 -8.98 -27.29
N ASN A 193 6.89 -9.51 -26.56
CA ASN A 193 7.40 -8.93 -25.32
C ASN A 193 8.85 -8.46 -25.50
N SER A 194 9.03 -7.16 -25.77
CA SER A 194 10.35 -6.54 -25.97
C SER A 194 11.24 -6.48 -24.71
N PHE A 195 10.71 -6.84 -23.54
CA PHE A 195 11.43 -6.86 -22.28
C PHE A 195 12.11 -8.22 -21.98
N MET A 196 11.86 -9.25 -22.80
CA MET A 196 12.45 -10.58 -22.61
C MET A 196 13.81 -10.72 -23.30
N HIS A 197 14.78 -11.32 -22.60
CA HIS A 197 16.11 -11.60 -23.14
C HIS A 197 16.53 -13.06 -22.92
N ASP A 198 16.98 -13.71 -23.99
CA ASP A 198 17.36 -15.14 -24.00
C ASP A 198 18.70 -15.44 -23.30
N LYS A 199 19.46 -14.39 -22.98
CA LYS A 199 20.82 -14.48 -22.44
C LYS A 199 21.03 -13.55 -21.27
N VAL A 200 21.66 -14.03 -20.21
CA VAL A 200 22.16 -13.20 -19.10
C VAL A 200 23.67 -13.06 -19.25
N GLY A 201 24.19 -11.84 -19.43
CA GLY A 201 25.63 -11.62 -19.62
C GLY A 201 26.23 -12.41 -20.81
N GLY A 202 25.42 -12.68 -21.84
CA GLY A 202 25.81 -13.47 -23.02
C GLY A 202 25.68 -14.99 -22.88
N GLN A 203 25.25 -15.53 -21.73
CA GLN A 203 25.04 -16.96 -21.50
C GLN A 203 23.57 -17.36 -21.63
N LEU A 204 23.28 -18.53 -22.21
CA LEU A 204 21.92 -19.09 -22.32
C LEU A 204 21.31 -19.37 -20.93
N CYS A 205 19.98 -19.45 -20.86
CA CYS A 205 19.28 -19.85 -19.65
C CYS A 205 19.68 -21.28 -19.20
N THR A 206 20.52 -21.37 -18.16
CA THR A 206 21.02 -22.62 -17.59
C THR A 206 20.36 -22.95 -16.25
N ILE A 207 20.67 -24.13 -15.70
CA ILE A 207 20.32 -24.50 -14.32
C ILE A 207 20.88 -23.50 -13.29
N GLU A 208 22.02 -22.87 -13.58
CA GLU A 208 22.66 -21.88 -12.72
C GLU A 208 21.87 -20.57 -12.71
N VAL A 209 21.41 -20.14 -13.90
CA VAL A 209 20.52 -18.97 -14.06
C VAL A 209 19.21 -19.20 -13.30
N ARG A 210 18.59 -20.38 -13.44
CA ARG A 210 17.39 -20.75 -12.66
C ARG A 210 17.67 -20.72 -11.15
N GLY A 211 18.83 -21.25 -10.72
CA GLY A 211 19.25 -21.19 -9.33
C GLY A 211 19.42 -19.75 -8.81
N LYS A 212 19.85 -18.82 -9.66
CA LYS A 212 19.92 -17.38 -9.33
C LYS A 212 18.52 -16.77 -9.18
N VAL A 213 17.63 -17.02 -10.15
CA VAL A 213 16.23 -16.56 -10.10
C VAL A 213 15.51 -17.08 -8.86
N LEU A 214 15.73 -18.35 -8.47
CA LEU A 214 15.16 -18.91 -7.23
C LEU A 214 15.63 -18.19 -5.97
N ARG A 215 16.91 -17.76 -5.91
CA ARG A 215 17.43 -17.00 -4.77
C ARG A 215 16.86 -15.58 -4.72
N GLU A 216 16.79 -14.91 -5.87
CA GLU A 216 16.12 -13.60 -6.00
C GLU A 216 14.67 -13.69 -5.52
N TYR A 217 13.92 -14.67 -6.02
CA TYR A 217 12.52 -14.89 -5.65
C TYR A 217 12.33 -15.24 -4.17
N ALA A 218 13.22 -16.05 -3.59
CA ALA A 218 13.18 -16.39 -2.16
C ALA A 218 13.40 -15.15 -1.27
N ASN A 219 14.35 -14.28 -1.64
CA ASN A 219 14.57 -13.01 -0.94
C ASN A 219 13.37 -12.07 -1.10
N TYR A 220 12.74 -12.06 -2.27
CA TYR A 220 11.53 -11.27 -2.50
C TYR A 220 10.36 -11.75 -1.64
N ILE A 221 10.11 -13.06 -1.56
CA ILE A 221 9.11 -13.61 -0.64
C ILE A 221 9.45 -13.28 0.81
N HIS A 222 10.72 -13.33 1.22
CA HIS A 222 11.13 -12.94 2.57
C HIS A 222 10.79 -11.48 2.86
N GLU A 223 11.10 -10.56 1.94
CA GLU A 223 10.74 -9.15 2.04
C GLU A 223 9.23 -8.95 2.21
N LEU A 224 8.42 -9.56 1.34
CA LEU A 224 6.96 -9.47 1.43
C LEU A 224 6.40 -10.01 2.75
N THR A 225 6.86 -11.18 3.19
CA THR A 225 6.27 -11.88 4.33
C THR A 225 6.75 -11.37 5.68
N HIS A 226 8.04 -11.07 5.81
CA HIS A 226 8.65 -10.72 7.10
C HIS A 226 8.71 -9.21 7.32
N ASN A 227 8.94 -8.42 6.26
CA ASN A 227 9.09 -6.97 6.38
C ASN A 227 7.80 -6.24 5.99
N ALA A 228 7.14 -6.63 4.90
CA ALA A 228 5.90 -5.99 4.46
C ALA A 228 4.64 -6.53 5.17
N GLY A 229 4.71 -7.75 5.72
CA GLY A 229 3.57 -8.38 6.39
C GLY A 229 2.46 -8.85 5.44
N VAL A 230 2.82 -9.21 4.21
CA VAL A 230 1.95 -9.79 3.18
C VAL A 230 1.88 -11.31 3.37
N ASP A 231 0.69 -11.88 3.21
CA ASP A 231 0.44 -13.31 3.26
C ASP A 231 0.56 -13.93 1.87
N VAL A 232 1.58 -14.79 1.70
CA VAL A 232 1.92 -15.40 0.40
C VAL A 232 1.41 -16.84 0.34
N HIS A 233 0.59 -17.14 -0.67
CA HIS A 233 0.18 -18.49 -1.05
C HIS A 233 1.08 -18.99 -2.18
N LEU A 234 2.12 -19.74 -1.82
CA LEU A 234 3.16 -20.19 -2.76
C LEU A 234 2.82 -21.55 -3.38
N PHE A 235 2.84 -21.62 -4.71
CA PHE A 235 2.70 -22.85 -5.49
C PHE A 235 3.98 -23.12 -6.31
N GLU A 236 4.17 -24.35 -6.75
CA GLU A 236 5.32 -24.78 -7.56
C GLU A 236 4.86 -25.38 -8.88
N TYR A 237 5.72 -25.33 -9.89
CA TYR A 237 5.50 -25.98 -11.19
C TYR A 237 6.75 -26.70 -11.67
N SER A 238 6.61 -27.63 -12.62
CA SER A 238 7.74 -28.45 -13.08
C SER A 238 8.02 -28.24 -14.56
N THR A 239 9.23 -28.58 -14.99
CA THR A 239 9.63 -28.49 -16.40
C THR A 239 8.77 -29.39 -17.29
N GLY A 240 8.21 -30.49 -16.75
CA GLY A 240 7.30 -31.37 -17.47
C GLY A 240 5.96 -30.73 -17.86
N MET A 241 5.62 -29.57 -17.28
CA MET A 241 4.41 -28.82 -17.64
C MET A 241 4.59 -27.97 -18.90
N ASN A 242 5.84 -27.68 -19.32
CA ASN A 242 6.15 -26.82 -20.47
C ASN A 242 5.55 -25.40 -20.38
N THR A 243 5.47 -24.85 -19.17
CA THR A 243 4.90 -23.53 -18.87
C THR A 243 5.99 -22.62 -18.25
N PRO A 244 6.96 -22.10 -19.04
CA PRO A 244 8.12 -21.38 -18.52
C PRO A 244 7.76 -20.07 -17.79
N ASP A 245 6.67 -19.41 -18.19
CA ASP A 245 6.18 -18.14 -17.63
C ASP A 245 5.15 -18.32 -16.51
N ALA A 246 4.94 -19.54 -16.01
CA ALA A 246 3.99 -19.79 -14.91
C ALA A 246 4.32 -19.02 -13.62
N VAL A 247 5.52 -18.45 -13.50
CA VAL A 247 5.92 -17.50 -12.45
C VAL A 247 5.05 -16.23 -12.41
N PHE A 248 4.32 -15.92 -13.50
CA PHE A 248 3.46 -14.75 -13.67
C PHE A 248 1.96 -15.10 -13.62
N PRO A 249 1.42 -15.47 -12.44
CA PRO A 249 0.03 -15.95 -12.29
C PRO A 249 -1.02 -14.88 -12.62
N ASN A 250 -0.65 -13.61 -12.50
CA ASN A 250 -1.56 -12.47 -12.62
C ASN A 250 -2.18 -12.32 -14.03
N ASN A 251 -1.62 -13.02 -15.02
CA ASN A 251 -2.08 -12.92 -16.41
C ASN A 251 -3.26 -13.82 -16.74
N TRP A 252 -3.42 -14.97 -16.06
CA TRP A 252 -4.47 -15.92 -16.44
C TRP A 252 -5.67 -15.93 -15.47
N PHE A 253 -5.56 -15.31 -14.30
CA PHE A 253 -6.71 -15.06 -13.41
C PHE A 253 -6.64 -13.70 -12.71
N SER A 254 -7.79 -13.29 -12.15
CA SER A 254 -7.89 -12.22 -11.17
C SER A 254 -9.03 -12.50 -10.21
N THR A 255 -9.00 -11.84 -9.05
CA THR A 255 -10.03 -11.99 -8.04
C THR A 255 -10.66 -10.66 -7.69
N HIS A 256 -11.94 -10.72 -7.33
CA HIS A 256 -12.81 -9.56 -7.19
C HIS A 256 -13.68 -9.72 -5.94
N ALA A 257 -13.67 -8.70 -5.09
CA ALA A 257 -14.48 -8.69 -3.86
C ALA A 257 -15.94 -8.34 -4.18
N ALA A 258 -16.85 -8.73 -3.29
CA ALA A 258 -18.16 -8.09 -3.29
C ALA A 258 -18.01 -6.61 -2.90
N GLU A 259 -18.90 -5.76 -3.40
CA GLU A 259 -18.91 -4.31 -3.21
C GLU A 259 -17.70 -3.57 -3.82
N GLU A 260 -16.88 -4.24 -4.63
CA GLU A 260 -15.89 -3.52 -5.44
C GLU A 260 -16.52 -2.71 -6.57
N ALA A 261 -15.74 -1.82 -7.21
CA ALA A 261 -16.23 -0.88 -8.22
C ALA A 261 -17.30 0.09 -7.67
N GLY A 262 -16.99 0.73 -6.54
CA GLY A 262 -17.90 1.66 -5.86
C GLY A 262 -19.21 1.01 -5.39
N GLY A 263 -19.18 -0.28 -5.00
CA GLY A 263 -20.35 -1.03 -4.56
C GLY A 263 -21.10 -1.78 -5.67
N SER A 264 -20.65 -1.68 -6.92
CA SER A 264 -21.38 -2.24 -8.08
C SER A 264 -21.17 -3.74 -8.28
N THR A 265 -20.03 -4.27 -7.82
CA THR A 265 -19.73 -5.70 -7.92
C THR A 265 -20.53 -6.47 -6.88
N LYS A 266 -21.43 -7.34 -7.34
CA LYS A 266 -22.42 -7.98 -6.45
C LYS A 266 -21.88 -9.20 -5.73
N GLU A 267 -21.02 -9.95 -6.40
CA GLU A 267 -20.56 -11.26 -5.97
C GLU A 267 -19.04 -11.33 -5.99
N ARG A 268 -18.50 -12.10 -5.04
CA ARG A 268 -17.08 -12.45 -5.04
C ARG A 268 -16.79 -13.30 -6.26
N THR A 269 -15.98 -12.77 -7.17
CA THR A 269 -15.79 -13.36 -8.50
C THR A 269 -14.32 -13.75 -8.73
N LEU A 270 -14.10 -14.97 -9.19
CA LEU A 270 -12.85 -15.40 -9.81
C LEU A 270 -13.00 -15.27 -11.33
N VAL A 271 -12.10 -14.54 -11.99
CA VAL A 271 -12.10 -14.39 -13.45
C VAL A 271 -10.97 -15.24 -14.04
N LEU A 272 -11.25 -15.97 -15.12
CA LEU A 272 -10.26 -16.72 -15.89
C LEU A 272 -10.12 -16.12 -17.29
N TYR A 273 -8.89 -15.94 -17.75
CA TYR A 273 -8.59 -15.10 -18.90
C TYR A 273 -8.10 -15.89 -20.15
N PRO A 274 -8.38 -15.36 -21.36
CA PRO A 274 -7.89 -15.91 -22.62
C PRO A 274 -6.45 -15.43 -22.88
N MET A 275 -5.49 -16.33 -22.67
CA MET A 275 -4.06 -16.11 -22.92
C MET A 275 -3.73 -16.23 -24.41
N LYS A 276 -2.79 -15.43 -24.92
CA LYS A 276 -2.41 -15.45 -26.34
C LYS A 276 -1.61 -16.70 -26.69
N CYS A 277 -0.52 -16.95 -25.98
CA CYS A 277 0.40 -18.05 -26.29
C CYS A 277 -0.15 -19.40 -25.79
N PRO A 278 -0.11 -20.48 -26.59
CA PRO A 278 -0.55 -21.81 -26.18
C PRO A 278 0.13 -22.33 -24.92
N ASN A 279 1.45 -22.14 -24.77
CA ASN A 279 2.15 -22.57 -23.57
C ASN A 279 1.72 -21.79 -22.31
N ARG A 280 1.24 -20.55 -22.48
CA ARG A 280 0.67 -19.75 -21.40
C ARG A 280 -0.78 -20.11 -21.09
N GLN A 281 -1.55 -20.58 -22.07
CA GLN A 281 -2.89 -21.14 -21.82
C GLN A 281 -2.83 -22.37 -20.91
N ALA A 282 -1.76 -23.17 -21.01
CA ALA A 282 -1.51 -24.34 -20.18
C ALA A 282 -1.11 -24.02 -18.72
N GLU A 283 -0.81 -22.75 -18.40
CA GLU A 283 -0.51 -22.31 -17.02
C GLU A 283 -1.73 -22.42 -16.09
N ARG A 284 -2.94 -22.43 -16.65
CA ARG A 284 -4.18 -22.54 -15.88
C ARG A 284 -4.30 -23.93 -15.26
N ARG A 285 -4.31 -23.97 -13.93
CA ARG A 285 -4.34 -25.23 -13.18
C ARG A 285 -5.54 -25.35 -12.27
N LYS A 286 -6.11 -26.55 -12.22
CA LYS A 286 -7.29 -26.86 -11.39
C LYS A 286 -7.00 -26.73 -9.90
N ASP A 287 -5.83 -27.18 -9.43
CA ASP A 287 -5.47 -27.12 -8.01
C ASP A 287 -5.36 -25.67 -7.49
N VAL A 288 -4.84 -24.77 -8.31
CA VAL A 288 -4.81 -23.33 -8.02
C VAL A 288 -6.23 -22.75 -7.97
N ILE A 289 -7.08 -23.08 -8.95
CA ILE A 289 -8.48 -22.63 -8.99
C ILE A 289 -9.26 -23.10 -7.76
N ASP A 290 -9.15 -24.40 -7.41
CA ASP A 290 -9.82 -24.98 -6.25
C ASP A 290 -9.38 -24.28 -4.95
N HIS A 291 -8.08 -23.98 -4.81
CA HIS A 291 -7.55 -23.23 -3.68
C HIS A 291 -8.11 -21.81 -3.61
N LEU A 292 -8.10 -21.07 -4.73
CA LEU A 292 -8.64 -19.71 -4.80
C LEU A 292 -10.12 -19.67 -4.42
N LEU A 293 -10.93 -20.56 -4.98
CA LEU A 293 -12.36 -20.70 -4.66
C LEU A 293 -12.58 -20.94 -3.16
N HIS A 294 -11.75 -21.79 -2.56
CA HIS A 294 -11.83 -22.12 -1.14
C HIS A 294 -11.46 -20.93 -0.23
N VAL A 295 -10.28 -20.32 -0.43
CA VAL A 295 -9.76 -19.29 0.48
C VAL A 295 -10.49 -17.95 0.29
N GLY A 296 -10.79 -17.57 -0.96
CA GLY A 296 -11.45 -16.32 -1.29
C GLY A 296 -12.97 -16.35 -1.18
N LYS A 297 -13.55 -17.55 -0.99
CA LYS A 297 -15.00 -17.80 -0.98
C LYS A 297 -15.70 -17.19 -2.21
N TYR A 298 -15.08 -17.32 -3.38
CA TYR A 298 -15.65 -16.82 -4.63
C TYR A 298 -16.89 -17.65 -4.99
N THR A 299 -18.04 -16.99 -5.07
CA THR A 299 -19.33 -17.62 -5.36
C THR A 299 -19.63 -17.65 -6.86
N HIS A 300 -18.90 -16.84 -7.64
CA HIS A 300 -19.01 -16.77 -9.08
C HIS A 300 -17.66 -17.00 -9.76
N VAL A 301 -17.68 -17.72 -10.88
CA VAL A 301 -16.53 -17.87 -11.78
C VAL A 301 -16.92 -17.31 -13.14
N LEU A 302 -16.26 -16.23 -13.55
CA LEU A 302 -16.38 -15.67 -14.88
C LEU A 302 -15.26 -16.23 -15.75
N ASP A 303 -15.58 -17.24 -16.55
CA ASP A 303 -14.61 -17.85 -17.45
C ASP A 303 -14.65 -17.22 -18.85
N LEU A 304 -13.70 -16.31 -19.11
CA LEU A 304 -13.48 -15.70 -20.42
C LEU A 304 -12.47 -16.48 -21.27
N SER A 305 -11.92 -17.57 -20.73
CA SER A 305 -10.78 -18.21 -21.35
C SER A 305 -11.06 -18.77 -22.72
N GLY A 306 -12.30 -19.18 -23.02
CA GLY A 306 -12.69 -19.72 -24.33
C GLY A 306 -12.49 -18.75 -25.50
N GLU A 307 -12.33 -17.45 -25.24
CA GLU A 307 -12.14 -16.42 -26.28
C GLU A 307 -10.85 -16.60 -27.10
N HIS A 308 -9.85 -17.34 -26.59
CA HIS A 308 -8.64 -17.64 -27.36
C HIS A 308 -8.96 -18.40 -28.66
N ALA A 309 -10.04 -19.20 -28.69
CA ALA A 309 -10.50 -19.92 -29.88
C ALA A 309 -11.00 -18.97 -31.00
N HIS A 310 -11.24 -17.71 -30.66
CA HIS A 310 -11.63 -16.64 -31.59
C HIS A 310 -10.51 -15.62 -31.83
N HIS A 311 -9.26 -15.94 -31.43
CA HIS A 311 -8.12 -15.04 -31.50
C HIS A 311 -8.33 -13.69 -30.78
N ARG A 312 -9.12 -13.71 -29.70
CA ARG A 312 -9.32 -12.55 -28.82
C ARG A 312 -8.68 -12.86 -27.47
N TYR A 313 -7.74 -12.01 -27.06
CA TYR A 313 -6.92 -12.24 -25.87
C TYR A 313 -7.06 -11.09 -24.88
N PHE A 314 -6.90 -11.40 -23.60
CA PHE A 314 -7.03 -10.44 -22.52
C PHE A 314 -6.31 -10.97 -21.29
N GLU A 315 -5.02 -10.67 -21.14
CA GLU A 315 -4.12 -11.33 -20.18
C GLU A 315 -4.19 -10.76 -18.76
N GLY A 316 -5.40 -10.84 -18.18
CA GLY A 316 -5.65 -10.61 -16.76
C GLY A 316 -5.21 -9.24 -16.29
N THR A 317 -4.63 -9.17 -15.09
CA THR A 317 -4.13 -7.89 -14.56
C THR A 317 -2.84 -7.43 -15.24
N GLY A 318 -2.30 -8.19 -16.20
CA GLY A 318 -1.32 -7.65 -17.16
C GLY A 318 -1.96 -6.59 -18.06
N SER A 319 -3.10 -6.94 -18.64
CA SER A 319 -3.92 -6.08 -19.50
C SER A 319 -4.84 -5.12 -18.74
N LEU A 320 -5.07 -5.35 -17.45
CA LEU A 320 -5.98 -4.57 -16.60
C LEU A 320 -5.22 -3.90 -15.45
N VAL A 321 -5.34 -2.58 -15.35
CA VAL A 321 -5.00 -1.82 -14.15
C VAL A 321 -6.29 -1.24 -13.57
N LEU A 322 -6.58 -1.55 -12.31
CA LEU A 322 -7.89 -1.31 -11.72
C LEU A 322 -7.82 -0.24 -10.64
N ASP A 323 -8.72 0.73 -10.71
CA ASP A 323 -9.09 1.60 -9.59
C ASP A 323 -10.37 1.04 -8.97
N ARG A 324 -10.20 0.12 -8.02
CA ARG A 324 -11.32 -0.67 -7.49
C ARG A 324 -12.32 0.18 -6.70
N PRO A 325 -11.91 1.14 -5.83
CA PRO A 325 -12.84 2.02 -5.13
C PRO A 325 -13.69 2.85 -6.07
N ARG A 326 -13.11 3.35 -7.18
CA ARG A 326 -13.82 4.21 -8.13
C ARG A 326 -14.35 3.48 -9.34
N GLY A 327 -14.23 2.16 -9.44
CA GLY A 327 -14.83 1.37 -10.52
C GLY A 327 -14.36 1.74 -11.92
N VAL A 328 -13.08 2.14 -12.06
CA VAL A 328 -12.44 2.46 -13.33
C VAL A 328 -11.43 1.38 -13.70
N ALA A 329 -11.49 0.90 -14.95
CA ALA A 329 -10.49 0.00 -15.51
C ALA A 329 -9.67 0.72 -16.59
N TYR A 330 -8.34 0.65 -16.47
CA TYR A 330 -7.40 1.21 -17.44
C TYR A 330 -6.81 0.07 -18.28
N VAL A 331 -6.85 0.21 -19.60
CA VAL A 331 -6.43 -0.82 -20.54
C VAL A 331 -5.70 -0.19 -21.72
N ALA A 332 -4.41 -0.52 -21.83
CA ALA A 332 -3.63 -0.32 -23.04
C ALA A 332 -3.98 -1.41 -24.06
N ILE A 333 -4.50 -1.02 -25.23
CA ILE A 333 -4.84 -1.95 -26.32
C ILE A 333 -3.56 -2.49 -26.95
N SER A 334 -3.50 -3.81 -27.11
CA SER A 334 -2.35 -4.54 -27.64
C SER A 334 -2.79 -5.89 -28.20
N GLU A 335 -1.84 -6.67 -28.73
CA GLU A 335 -2.11 -8.06 -29.17
C GLU A 335 -2.56 -8.98 -28.03
N ARG A 336 -2.37 -8.55 -26.77
CA ARG A 336 -2.75 -9.29 -25.56
C ARG A 336 -3.94 -8.64 -24.83
N SER A 337 -4.48 -7.54 -25.34
CA SER A 337 -5.53 -6.74 -24.70
C SER A 337 -6.63 -6.33 -25.68
N HIS A 338 -7.66 -7.15 -25.83
CA HIS A 338 -8.77 -6.90 -26.75
C HIS A 338 -9.85 -5.98 -26.16
N GLU A 339 -10.20 -4.91 -26.89
CA GLU A 339 -11.19 -3.89 -26.48
C GLU A 339 -12.56 -4.49 -26.08
N ASP A 340 -13.17 -5.31 -26.96
CA ASP A 340 -14.49 -5.89 -26.66
C ASP A 340 -14.51 -6.75 -25.39
N ILE A 341 -13.39 -7.41 -25.06
CA ILE A 341 -13.29 -8.20 -23.84
C ILE A 341 -13.19 -7.26 -22.64
N ALA A 342 -12.39 -6.19 -22.72
CA ALA A 342 -12.30 -5.18 -21.66
C ALA A 342 -13.66 -4.55 -21.32
N ARG A 343 -14.43 -4.14 -22.35
CA ARG A 343 -15.76 -3.56 -22.16
C ARG A 343 -16.75 -4.56 -21.55
N ARG A 344 -16.72 -5.81 -22.02
CA ARG A 344 -17.59 -6.87 -21.49
C ARG A 344 -17.25 -7.23 -20.04
N TRP A 345 -15.95 -7.34 -19.76
CA TRP A 345 -15.43 -7.57 -18.42
C TRP A 345 -15.93 -6.50 -17.45
N ALA A 346 -15.82 -5.22 -17.82
CA ALA A 346 -16.25 -4.11 -17.00
C ALA A 346 -17.77 -4.16 -16.74
N ALA A 347 -18.56 -4.40 -17.80
CA ALA A 347 -20.01 -4.54 -17.66
C ALA A 347 -20.42 -5.73 -16.76
N GLN A 348 -19.71 -6.85 -16.82
CA GLN A 348 -20.01 -8.05 -16.03
C GLN A 348 -19.62 -7.90 -14.55
N LEU A 349 -18.50 -7.22 -14.27
CA LEU A 349 -18.09 -6.97 -12.89
C LEU A 349 -18.69 -5.69 -12.29
N GLY A 350 -19.29 -4.81 -13.09
CA GLY A 350 -19.90 -3.57 -12.60
C GLY A 350 -18.93 -2.39 -12.52
N TYR A 351 -17.79 -2.45 -13.21
CA TYR A 351 -16.96 -1.28 -13.46
C TYR A 351 -17.69 -0.34 -14.41
N HIS A 352 -17.89 0.90 -14.00
CA HIS A 352 -18.72 1.86 -14.72
C HIS A 352 -17.94 2.66 -15.76
N ASP A 353 -16.60 2.63 -15.72
CA ASP A 353 -15.74 3.30 -16.68
C ASP A 353 -14.59 2.41 -17.13
N VAL A 354 -14.24 2.53 -18.42
CA VAL A 354 -13.13 1.83 -19.05
C VAL A 354 -12.35 2.83 -19.89
N VAL A 355 -11.14 3.16 -19.43
CA VAL A 355 -10.21 4.06 -20.10
C VAL A 355 -9.33 3.23 -21.01
N LEU A 356 -9.62 3.28 -22.31
CA LEU A 356 -8.87 2.61 -23.36
C LEU A 356 -7.90 3.60 -24.01
N PHE A 357 -6.69 3.15 -24.29
CA PHE A 357 -5.66 3.94 -24.94
C PHE A 357 -4.62 3.04 -25.63
N HIS A 358 -3.74 3.64 -26.42
CA HIS A 358 -2.62 3.00 -27.08
C HIS A 358 -1.30 3.52 -26.49
N SER A 359 -0.41 2.60 -26.13
CA SER A 359 0.91 2.91 -25.59
C SER A 359 1.98 2.20 -26.41
N THR A 360 3.12 2.83 -26.64
CA THR A 360 4.24 2.25 -27.39
C THR A 360 5.54 2.24 -26.59
N ASP A 361 6.42 1.29 -26.91
CA ASP A 361 7.82 1.31 -26.48
C ASP A 361 8.64 2.35 -27.26
N GLN A 362 9.95 2.36 -27.03
CA GLN A 362 10.90 3.29 -27.66
C GLN A 362 11.03 3.11 -29.18
N ASP A 363 10.72 1.92 -29.70
CA ASP A 363 10.81 1.57 -31.12
C ASP A 363 9.46 1.75 -31.83
N GLY A 364 8.43 2.19 -31.10
CA GLY A 364 7.08 2.43 -31.61
C GLY A 364 6.20 1.19 -31.63
N ASN A 365 6.66 0.06 -31.05
CA ASN A 365 5.84 -1.14 -30.95
C ASN A 365 4.84 -1.00 -29.79
N PRO A 366 3.64 -1.59 -29.87
CA PRO A 366 2.68 -1.55 -28.77
C PRO A 366 3.27 -2.12 -27.47
N VAL A 367 3.08 -1.43 -26.35
CA VAL A 367 3.37 -2.01 -25.03
C VAL A 367 2.38 -3.15 -24.78
N TYR A 368 2.92 -4.35 -24.58
CA TYR A 368 2.12 -5.57 -24.56
C TYR A 368 1.13 -5.65 -23.38
N HIS A 369 1.53 -5.17 -22.19
CA HIS A 369 0.71 -5.14 -20.97
C HIS A 369 0.63 -3.75 -20.36
N THR A 370 -0.58 -3.35 -19.96
CA THR A 370 -0.86 -2.06 -19.29
C THR A 370 -0.05 -1.89 -18.01
N ASN A 371 0.17 -2.97 -17.27
CA ASN A 371 0.87 -2.95 -16.00
C ASN A 371 2.39 -2.72 -16.09
N VAL A 372 2.95 -2.63 -17.29
CA VAL A 372 4.35 -2.26 -17.50
C VAL A 372 4.49 -0.74 -17.47
N MET A 373 3.46 -0.03 -17.95
CA MET A 373 3.48 1.42 -18.09
C MET A 373 2.77 2.16 -16.95
N MET A 374 1.88 1.49 -16.19
CA MET A 374 1.16 2.14 -15.09
C MET A 374 0.74 1.22 -13.94
N ALA A 375 0.51 1.86 -12.79
CA ALA A 375 -0.10 1.28 -11.60
C ALA A 375 -1.02 2.30 -10.91
N VAL A 376 -2.06 1.80 -10.23
CA VAL A 376 -2.99 2.62 -9.43
C VAL A 376 -3.03 2.09 -8.01
N GLY A 377 -2.79 2.98 -7.05
CA GLY A 377 -2.95 2.77 -5.62
C GLY A 377 -4.13 3.56 -5.07
N THR A 378 -4.28 3.59 -3.75
CA THR A 378 -5.43 4.21 -3.08
C THR A 378 -5.49 5.72 -3.34
N GLY A 379 -4.35 6.41 -3.37
CA GLY A 379 -4.27 7.86 -3.58
C GLY A 379 -3.15 8.32 -4.54
N VAL A 380 -2.41 7.37 -5.13
CA VAL A 380 -1.30 7.65 -6.05
C VAL A 380 -1.46 6.81 -7.31
N ALA A 381 -1.07 7.36 -8.46
CA ALA A 381 -1.00 6.64 -9.72
C ALA A 381 0.37 6.85 -10.37
N VAL A 382 1.04 5.75 -10.73
CA VAL A 382 2.27 5.77 -11.54
C VAL A 382 1.87 5.57 -12.99
N VAL A 383 2.36 6.40 -13.89
CA VAL A 383 1.99 6.33 -15.32
C VAL A 383 3.14 6.81 -16.19
N CYS A 384 3.45 6.14 -17.28
CA CYS A 384 4.31 6.67 -18.33
C CYS A 384 3.47 7.41 -19.37
N SER A 385 3.18 8.69 -19.13
CA SER A 385 2.27 9.45 -20.01
C SER A 385 2.84 9.59 -21.43
N GLU A 386 4.17 9.71 -21.55
CA GLU A 386 4.85 9.84 -22.83
C GLU A 386 4.80 8.57 -23.69
N SER A 387 4.46 7.42 -23.10
CA SER A 387 4.21 6.18 -23.84
C SER A 387 2.94 6.25 -24.70
N VAL A 388 1.99 7.13 -24.34
CA VAL A 388 0.73 7.36 -25.06
C VAL A 388 0.93 8.50 -26.06
N ALA A 389 1.13 8.16 -27.33
CA ALA A 389 1.48 9.13 -28.37
C ALA A 389 0.30 10.05 -28.72
N ASP A 390 -0.92 9.49 -28.81
CA ASP A 390 -2.13 10.26 -29.11
C ASP A 390 -2.44 11.24 -27.97
N THR A 391 -2.54 12.53 -28.31
CA THR A 391 -2.73 13.59 -27.32
C THR A 391 -4.10 13.51 -26.63
N ALA A 392 -5.15 13.12 -27.36
CA ALA A 392 -6.49 13.03 -26.78
C ALA A 392 -6.60 11.84 -25.81
N GLU A 393 -6.03 10.69 -26.16
CA GLU A 393 -5.93 9.53 -25.26
C GLU A 393 -5.09 9.86 -24.02
N ARG A 394 -3.94 10.53 -24.19
CA ARG A 394 -3.06 10.93 -23.08
C ARG A 394 -3.75 11.92 -22.13
N GLU A 395 -4.39 12.96 -22.67
CA GLU A 395 -5.15 13.91 -21.86
C GLU A 395 -6.32 13.23 -21.14
N ASN A 396 -7.04 12.33 -21.82
CA ASN A 396 -8.11 11.57 -21.21
C ASN A 396 -7.63 10.69 -20.05
N LEU A 397 -6.52 9.98 -20.24
CA LEU A 397 -5.88 9.16 -19.20
C LEU A 397 -5.49 9.99 -17.98
N LEU A 398 -4.74 11.07 -18.18
CA LEU A 398 -4.28 11.95 -17.10
C LEU A 398 -5.45 12.62 -16.38
N ASN A 399 -6.49 13.04 -17.10
CA ASN A 399 -7.69 13.62 -16.51
C ASN A 399 -8.45 12.62 -15.64
N HIS A 400 -8.51 11.33 -16.02
CA HIS A 400 -9.14 10.30 -15.19
C HIS A 400 -8.33 10.03 -13.92
N LEU A 401 -7.01 9.87 -14.04
CA LEU A 401 -6.12 9.63 -12.89
C LEU A 401 -6.14 10.81 -11.91
N GLY A 402 -5.99 12.04 -12.41
CA GLY A 402 -5.86 13.26 -11.62
C GLY A 402 -7.12 13.70 -10.86
N ARG A 403 -8.27 13.06 -11.09
CA ARG A 403 -9.49 13.30 -10.28
C ARG A 403 -9.32 12.86 -8.83
N HIS A 404 -8.54 11.80 -8.60
CA HIS A 404 -8.47 11.13 -7.31
C HIS A 404 -7.06 10.77 -6.86
N HIS A 405 -6.06 10.88 -7.74
CA HIS A 405 -4.71 10.43 -7.46
C HIS A 405 -3.70 11.56 -7.66
N GLU A 406 -2.70 11.56 -6.79
CA GLU A 406 -1.43 12.22 -7.10
C GLU A 406 -0.73 11.44 -8.22
N ILE A 407 -0.41 12.12 -9.32
CA ILE A 407 0.21 11.49 -10.49
C ILE A 407 1.73 11.51 -10.32
N VAL A 408 2.33 10.33 -10.38
CA VAL A 408 3.77 10.10 -10.52
C VAL A 408 4.02 9.75 -11.99
N ASP A 409 4.28 10.77 -12.80
CA ASP A 409 4.61 10.57 -14.22
C ASP A 409 6.06 10.07 -14.34
N ILE A 410 6.25 8.94 -15.02
CA ILE A 410 7.54 8.29 -15.22
C ILE A 410 8.00 8.40 -16.67
N THR A 411 9.30 8.45 -16.87
CA THR A 411 9.87 8.44 -18.22
C THR A 411 9.82 7.04 -18.85
N ARG A 412 10.05 6.93 -20.16
CA ARG A 412 10.24 5.70 -20.93
C ARG A 412 11.43 4.92 -20.42
N GLU A 413 12.49 5.62 -20.02
CA GLU A 413 13.64 4.99 -19.37
C GLU A 413 13.24 4.36 -18.03
N GLN A 414 12.44 5.05 -17.21
CA GLN A 414 11.91 4.48 -15.97
C GLN A 414 10.92 3.34 -16.23
N MET A 415 10.08 3.45 -17.26
CA MET A 415 9.20 2.37 -17.72
C MET A 415 10.00 1.13 -18.13
N ASN A 416 11.12 1.31 -18.84
CA ASN A 416 12.05 0.24 -19.23
C ASN A 416 12.73 -0.40 -18.01
N HIS A 417 12.88 0.34 -16.92
CA HIS A 417 13.28 -0.17 -15.61
C HIS A 417 12.10 -0.64 -14.73
N LEU A 418 10.95 -0.90 -15.36
CA LEU A 418 9.74 -1.46 -14.74
C LEU A 418 9.15 -0.60 -13.61
N CYS A 419 9.35 0.72 -13.63
CA CYS A 419 8.71 1.65 -12.67
C CYS A 419 7.17 1.64 -12.76
N GLY A 420 6.57 1.27 -13.90
CA GLY A 420 5.13 1.07 -13.99
C GLY A 420 4.65 -0.25 -13.37
N ASN A 421 5.56 -1.23 -13.19
CA ASN A 421 5.27 -2.58 -12.70
C ASN A 421 5.30 -2.68 -11.16
N VAL A 422 4.68 -1.71 -10.50
CA VAL A 422 4.58 -1.63 -9.04
C VAL A 422 3.16 -1.94 -8.60
N LEU A 423 2.98 -2.44 -7.38
CA LEU A 423 1.66 -2.81 -6.87
C LEU A 423 1.46 -2.33 -5.44
N GLU A 424 0.34 -1.66 -5.19
CA GLU A 424 -0.12 -1.42 -3.83
C GLU A 424 -0.65 -2.72 -3.22
N LEU A 425 -0.12 -3.10 -2.07
CA LEU A 425 -0.61 -4.19 -1.22
C LEU A 425 -0.97 -3.62 0.15
N ARG A 426 -1.44 -4.48 1.06
CA ARG A 426 -1.67 -4.13 2.46
C ARG A 426 -0.77 -4.92 3.40
N ASN A 427 -0.29 -4.24 4.43
CA ASN A 427 0.43 -4.89 5.53
C ASN A 427 -0.55 -5.46 6.58
N ARG A 428 0.00 -6.09 7.63
CA ARG A 428 -0.79 -6.66 8.73
C ARG A 428 -1.63 -5.64 9.50
N ASP A 429 -1.27 -4.36 9.46
CA ASP A 429 -2.01 -3.28 10.12
C ASP A 429 -3.06 -2.65 9.21
N ASP A 430 -3.33 -3.28 8.07
CA ASP A 430 -4.30 -2.81 7.09
C ASP A 430 -3.92 -1.39 6.60
N LEU A 431 -2.62 -1.16 6.41
CA LEU A 431 -2.07 0.05 5.79
C LEU A 431 -1.54 -0.27 4.39
N PRO A 432 -1.74 0.64 3.41
CA PRO A 432 -1.22 0.45 2.06
C PRO A 432 0.32 0.49 2.07
N ILE A 433 0.95 -0.41 1.32
CA ILE A 433 2.39 -0.44 1.04
C ILE A 433 2.60 -0.59 -0.45
N MET A 434 3.70 -0.06 -0.99
CA MET A 434 4.04 -0.21 -2.41
C MET A 434 5.12 -1.27 -2.60
N ALA A 435 4.85 -2.31 -3.37
CA ALA A 435 5.81 -3.35 -3.73
C ALA A 435 6.40 -3.06 -5.13
N MET A 436 7.73 -3.14 -5.26
CA MET A 436 8.45 -2.93 -6.53
C MET A 436 9.78 -3.69 -6.56
N SER A 437 10.45 -3.77 -7.71
CA SER A 437 11.83 -4.29 -7.76
C SER A 437 12.83 -3.24 -7.28
N THR A 438 14.00 -3.68 -6.83
CA THR A 438 15.11 -2.75 -6.49
C THR A 438 15.54 -1.91 -7.69
N GLN A 439 15.42 -2.45 -8.91
CA GLN A 439 15.68 -1.70 -10.14
C GLN A 439 14.72 -0.52 -10.29
N ALA A 440 13.41 -0.77 -10.20
CA ALA A 440 12.39 0.27 -10.23
C ALA A 440 12.59 1.30 -9.11
N TYR A 441 12.88 0.84 -7.88
CA TYR A 441 13.14 1.71 -6.73
C TYR A 441 14.28 2.70 -7.00
N ASN A 442 15.38 2.22 -7.58
CA ASN A 442 16.55 3.03 -7.90
C ASN A 442 16.32 3.96 -9.10
N ALA A 443 15.46 3.56 -10.03
CA ALA A 443 15.11 4.36 -11.21
C ALA A 443 14.15 5.51 -10.88
N PHE A 444 13.28 5.39 -9.87
CA PHE A 444 12.48 6.51 -9.38
C PHE A 444 13.37 7.63 -8.83
N THR A 445 12.95 8.89 -8.99
CA THR A 445 13.60 10.02 -8.30
C THR A 445 13.21 10.06 -6.82
N GLU A 446 13.94 10.84 -6.02
CA GLU A 446 13.58 11.05 -4.61
C GLU A 446 12.19 11.67 -4.46
N GLU A 447 11.82 12.60 -5.34
CA GLU A 447 10.50 13.25 -5.36
C GLU A 447 9.40 12.25 -5.70
N GLN A 448 9.62 11.37 -6.67
CA GLN A 448 8.66 10.33 -7.05
C GLN A 448 8.48 9.31 -5.91
N ARG A 449 9.56 8.86 -5.26
CA ARG A 449 9.47 8.02 -4.06
C ARG A 449 8.75 8.73 -2.91
N ALA A 450 9.03 10.01 -2.70
CA ALA A 450 8.35 10.80 -1.69
C ALA A 450 6.85 10.98 -1.99
N ALA A 451 6.46 11.05 -3.27
CA ALA A 451 5.07 11.05 -3.71
C ALA A 451 4.37 9.72 -3.42
N ILE A 452 5.02 8.59 -3.69
CA ILE A 452 4.47 7.27 -3.33
C ILE A 452 4.29 7.16 -1.80
N LEU A 453 5.32 7.54 -1.04
CA LEU A 453 5.31 7.52 0.43
C LEU A 453 4.33 8.51 1.09
N ARG A 454 3.75 9.44 0.32
CA ARG A 454 2.64 10.29 0.78
C ARG A 454 1.30 9.54 0.86
N HIS A 455 1.21 8.36 0.25
CA HIS A 455 -0.03 7.57 0.20
C HIS A 455 0.16 6.15 0.75
N THR A 456 1.39 5.70 0.94
CA THR A 456 1.73 4.36 1.44
C THR A 456 2.58 4.43 2.70
N ALA A 457 2.40 3.47 3.61
CA ALA A 457 3.19 3.36 4.83
C ALA A 457 4.67 3.08 4.57
N ALA A 458 4.98 2.31 3.52
CA ALA A 458 6.33 1.95 3.14
C ALA A 458 6.42 1.56 1.66
N ILE A 459 7.62 1.65 1.12
CA ILE A 459 8.00 0.99 -0.12
C ILE A 459 8.81 -0.25 0.24
N HIS A 460 8.38 -1.41 -0.25
CA HIS A 460 9.09 -2.67 -0.11
C HIS A 460 9.65 -3.08 -1.47
N HIS A 461 10.94 -3.39 -1.52
CA HIS A 461 11.60 -3.74 -2.77
C HIS A 461 12.61 -4.86 -2.60
N SER A 462 12.84 -5.62 -3.68
CA SER A 462 13.78 -6.74 -3.70
C SER A 462 14.47 -6.83 -5.07
N PRO A 463 15.76 -7.21 -5.13
CA PRO A 463 16.43 -7.45 -6.39
C PRO A 463 15.89 -8.72 -7.06
N VAL A 464 15.31 -8.57 -8.24
CA VAL A 464 14.78 -9.64 -9.10
C VAL A 464 15.30 -9.50 -10.53
N ASP A 465 16.50 -8.95 -10.68
CA ASP A 465 17.05 -8.49 -11.96
C ASP A 465 17.15 -9.62 -13.00
N THR A 466 17.44 -10.85 -12.57
CA THR A 466 17.56 -11.99 -13.51
C THR A 466 16.19 -12.46 -13.97
N LEU A 467 15.20 -12.43 -13.08
CA LEU A 467 13.81 -12.74 -13.42
C LEU A 467 13.26 -11.71 -14.40
N GLU A 468 13.45 -10.42 -14.12
CA GLU A 468 13.01 -9.30 -14.96
C GLU A 468 13.64 -9.38 -16.35
N TRP A 469 14.96 -9.57 -16.39
CA TRP A 469 15.71 -9.62 -17.64
C TRP A 469 15.29 -10.78 -18.55
N ILE A 470 15.01 -11.96 -17.99
CA ILE A 470 14.66 -13.14 -18.79
C ILE A 470 13.17 -13.16 -19.14
N GLY A 471 12.32 -12.87 -18.16
CA GLY A 471 10.87 -13.01 -18.28
C GLY A 471 10.15 -11.75 -18.75
N GLY A 472 10.83 -10.60 -18.80
CA GLY A 472 10.25 -9.33 -19.22
C GLY A 472 9.11 -8.82 -18.33
N GLY A 473 8.94 -9.41 -17.14
CA GLY A 473 7.92 -9.07 -16.16
C GLY A 473 8.56 -8.77 -14.80
N GLY A 474 8.04 -7.76 -14.11
CA GLY A 474 8.54 -7.31 -12.81
C GLY A 474 7.82 -7.91 -11.62
N VAL A 475 8.03 -7.27 -10.47
CA VAL A 475 7.43 -7.64 -9.18
C VAL A 475 5.91 -7.82 -9.28
N ARG A 476 5.18 -6.84 -9.85
CA ARG A 476 3.70 -6.91 -9.94
C ARG A 476 3.23 -8.12 -10.76
N CYS A 477 3.94 -8.51 -11.82
CA CYS A 477 3.54 -9.67 -12.63
C CYS A 477 3.59 -10.99 -11.84
N THR A 478 4.44 -11.08 -10.82
CA THR A 478 4.56 -12.30 -10.01
C THR A 478 3.47 -12.44 -8.93
N LEU A 479 2.60 -11.42 -8.78
CA LEU A 479 1.61 -11.33 -7.72
C LEU A 479 0.18 -11.49 -8.27
N GLY A 480 -0.46 -12.61 -7.93
CA GLY A 480 -1.90 -12.79 -8.12
C GLY A 480 -2.65 -12.33 -6.87
N GLU A 481 -3.24 -11.13 -6.88
CA GLU A 481 -4.03 -10.63 -5.74
C GLU A 481 -5.18 -11.58 -5.38
N ILE A 482 -5.33 -11.88 -4.09
CA ILE A 482 -6.45 -12.64 -3.53
C ILE A 482 -7.32 -11.71 -2.67
N MET A 483 -8.48 -11.34 -3.20
CA MET A 483 -9.45 -10.53 -2.46
C MET A 483 -10.18 -11.40 -1.42
N MET A 484 -9.74 -11.33 -0.17
CA MET A 484 -10.23 -12.16 0.94
C MET A 484 -11.64 -11.76 1.44
N PRO A 485 -12.42 -12.71 2.03
CA PRO A 485 -13.78 -12.59 2.61
C PRO A 485 -14.12 -11.31 3.36
#